data_AF-X1RNI6-F1
#
_entry.id   AF-X1RNI6-F1
#
_cell.length_a   1.000
_cell.length_b   1.000
_cell.length_c   1.000
_cell.angle_alpha   90.00
_cell.angle_beta   90.00
_cell.angle_gamma   90.00
#
_symmetry.space_group_name_H-M   'P 1'
#
loop_
_entity.id
_entity.type
_entity.pdbx_description
1 polymer ?
#
loop_
_entity_poly.entity_id
_entity_poly.type
_entity_poly.pdbx_seq_one_letter_code
_entity_poly.pdbx_strand_id
1 'polypeptide(L)'
;VALVYSFVISIWKFAKLKLEVDWNFWKPTIKEALPFGLSGIFITIYYWIDSVMLSLMKGNEVVGWYNAAYRLIVILLFIPSIINIVVFPAMSRFHISSQNSLNLMSMKYFKFMLAIGIPIGVGTTLLADK
;
A
#
# COMPACT_ATOMS: atom_id res chain seq x y z
N VAL A 1 -12.41 -10.85 28.34
CA VAL A 1 -13.82 -10.78 28.79
C VAL A 1 -14.53 -9.55 28.23
N ALA A 2 -14.05 -8.31 28.49
CA ALA A 2 -14.69 -7.08 27.98
C ALA A 2 -14.79 -7.01 26.43
N LEU A 3 -13.74 -7.40 25.70
CA LEU A 3 -13.76 -7.44 24.23
C LEU A 3 -14.74 -8.46 23.66
N VAL A 4 -14.89 -9.61 24.33
CA VAL A 4 -15.85 -10.66 23.94
C VAL A 4 -17.27 -10.16 24.19
N TYR A 5 -17.50 -9.49 25.31
CA TYR A 5 -18.79 -8.91 25.66
C TYR A 5 -19.20 -7.77 24.70
N SER A 6 -18.28 -6.88 24.34
CA SER A 6 -18.54 -5.83 23.34
C SER A 6 -18.81 -6.41 21.95
N PHE A 7 -18.14 -7.50 21.59
CA PHE A 7 -18.32 -8.17 20.30
C PHE A 7 -19.70 -8.87 20.23
N VAL A 8 -20.09 -9.59 21.28
CA VAL A 8 -21.40 -10.24 21.39
C VAL A 8 -22.55 -9.22 21.33
N ILE A 9 -22.44 -8.10 22.07
CA ILE A 9 -23.47 -7.04 22.06
C ILE A 9 -23.54 -6.35 20.69
N SER A 10 -22.40 -6.10 20.05
CA SER A 10 -22.37 -5.46 18.73
C SER A 10 -23.05 -6.34 17.67
N ILE A 11 -22.84 -7.66 17.71
CA ILE A 11 -23.50 -8.59 16.80
C ILE A 11 -25.00 -8.68 17.09
N TRP A 12 -25.38 -8.80 18.36
CA TRP A 12 -26.79 -8.96 18.76
C TRP A 12 -27.64 -7.69 18.56
N LYS A 13 -27.06 -6.50 18.76
CA LYS A 13 -27.82 -5.24 18.79
C LYS A 13 -27.72 -4.43 17.50
N PHE A 14 -26.63 -4.55 16.74
CA PHE A 14 -26.41 -3.77 15.53
C PHE A 14 -26.24 -4.62 14.26
N ALA A 15 -25.64 -5.81 14.34
CA ALA A 15 -25.38 -6.62 13.15
C ALA A 15 -26.49 -7.64 12.90
N LYS A 16 -27.64 -7.18 12.39
CA LYS A 16 -28.40 -8.04 11.46
C LYS A 16 -27.52 -8.16 10.20
N LEU A 17 -26.57 -9.10 10.22
CA LEU A 17 -25.81 -9.54 9.05
C LEU A 17 -26.80 -10.08 8.02
N LYS A 18 -27.45 -9.17 7.28
CA LYS A 18 -28.19 -9.50 6.08
C LYS A 18 -27.14 -9.75 5.00
N LEU A 19 -26.83 -11.02 4.78
CA LEU A 19 -26.07 -11.45 3.62
C LEU A 19 -26.97 -11.24 2.38
N GLU A 20 -26.93 -10.03 1.83
CA GLU A 20 -27.57 -9.69 0.56
C GLU A 20 -26.55 -9.93 -0.55
N VAL A 21 -26.73 -11.03 -1.29
CA VAL A 21 -25.93 -11.34 -2.48
C VAL A 21 -26.58 -10.64 -3.66
N ASP A 22 -26.08 -9.45 -3.99
CA ASP A 22 -26.53 -8.69 -5.15
C ASP A 22 -25.54 -8.83 -6.32
N TRP A 23 -25.88 -9.72 -7.26
CA TRP A 23 -25.04 -9.96 -8.44
C TRP A 23 -24.91 -8.73 -9.36
N ASN A 24 -25.91 -7.84 -9.36
CA ASN A 24 -25.89 -6.61 -10.15
C ASN A 24 -24.89 -5.60 -9.59
N PHE A 25 -24.65 -5.61 -8.28
CA PHE A 25 -23.61 -4.83 -7.63
C PHE A 25 -22.22 -5.47 -7.78
N TRP A 26 -22.12 -6.78 -7.55
CA TRP A 26 -20.82 -7.47 -7.51
C TRP A 26 -20.08 -7.45 -8.84
N LYS A 27 -20.78 -7.71 -9.95
CA LYS A 27 -20.16 -7.80 -11.28
C LYS A 27 -19.44 -6.50 -11.70
N PRO A 28 -20.07 -5.30 -11.66
CA PRO A 28 -19.38 -4.05 -12.01
C PRO A 28 -18.30 -3.68 -10.98
N THR A 29 -18.57 -3.81 -9.68
CA THR A 29 -17.59 -3.45 -8.64
C THR A 29 -16.32 -4.30 -8.72
N ILE A 30 -16.44 -5.61 -8.95
CA ILE A 30 -15.27 -6.47 -9.16
C ILE A 30 -14.50 -6.06 -10.42
N LYS A 31 -15.18 -5.69 -11.50
CA LYS A 31 -14.54 -5.23 -12.73
C LYS A 31 -13.74 -3.93 -12.51
N GLU A 32 -14.27 -3.00 -11.72
CA GLU A 32 -13.59 -1.75 -11.35
C GLU A 32 -12.45 -1.97 -10.35
N ALA A 33 -12.60 -2.93 -9.43
CA ALA A 33 -11.56 -3.31 -8.46
C ALA A 33 -10.43 -4.14 -9.08
N LEU A 34 -10.70 -4.83 -10.21
CA LEU A 34 -9.76 -5.69 -10.91
C LEU A 34 -8.40 -5.02 -11.19
N PRO A 35 -8.31 -3.80 -11.79
CA PRO A 35 -7.03 -3.13 -12.00
C PRO A 35 -6.25 -2.90 -10.71
N PHE A 36 -6.91 -2.54 -9.60
CA PHE A 36 -6.26 -2.36 -8.31
C PHE A 36 -5.72 -3.69 -7.75
N GLY A 37 -6.50 -4.77 -7.87
CA GLY A 37 -6.07 -6.12 -7.48
C GLY A 37 -4.88 -6.60 -8.31
N LEU A 38 -4.93 -6.40 -9.62
CA LEU A 38 -3.81 -6.71 -10.53
C LEU A 38 -2.56 -5.89 -10.17
N SER A 39 -2.69 -4.60 -9.88
CA SER A 39 -1.57 -3.80 -9.38
C SER A 39 -0.96 -4.41 -8.12
N GLY A 40 -1.77 -4.88 -7.16
CA GLY A 40 -1.28 -5.57 -5.96
C GLY A 40 -0.48 -6.84 -6.28
N ILE A 41 -0.96 -7.64 -7.23
CA ILE A 41 -0.25 -8.84 -7.71
C ILE A 41 1.09 -8.45 -8.35
N PHE A 42 1.10 -7.47 -9.25
CA PHE A 42 2.32 -7.02 -9.92
C PHE A 42 3.33 -6.41 -8.96
N ILE A 43 2.87 -5.63 -7.97
CA ILE A 43 3.72 -5.09 -6.91
C ILE A 43 4.36 -6.23 -6.11
N THR A 44 3.59 -7.28 -5.79
CA THR A 44 4.13 -8.46 -5.10
C THR A 44 5.19 -9.16 -5.94
N ILE A 45 4.92 -9.40 -7.23
CA ILE A 45 5.91 -9.99 -8.14
C ILE A 45 7.16 -9.12 -8.20
N TYR A 46 7.00 -7.80 -8.35
CA TYR A 46 8.11 -6.84 -8.37
C TYR A 46 8.96 -6.89 -7.10
N TYR A 47 8.35 -7.07 -5.93
CA TYR A 47 9.10 -7.19 -4.67
C TYR A 47 9.92 -8.48 -4.55
N TRP A 48 9.46 -9.58 -5.16
CA TRP A 48 10.09 -10.89 -4.97
C TRP A 48 10.94 -11.35 -6.16
N ILE A 49 10.77 -10.75 -7.34
CA ILE A 49 11.41 -11.21 -8.57
C ILE A 49 12.93 -11.21 -8.45
N ASP A 50 13.52 -10.19 -7.83
CA ASP A 50 14.97 -10.08 -7.63
C ASP A 50 15.52 -11.23 -6.78
N SER A 51 14.81 -11.60 -5.71
CA SER A 51 15.20 -12.74 -4.87
C SER A 51 15.09 -14.07 -5.62
N VAL A 52 14.05 -14.25 -6.43
CA VAL A 52 13.88 -15.43 -7.27
C VAL A 52 15.02 -15.52 -8.28
N MET A 53 15.33 -14.42 -8.98
CA MET A 53 16.43 -14.36 -9.94
C MET A 53 17.78 -14.67 -9.27
N LEU A 54 18.07 -14.04 -8.12
CA LEU A 54 19.30 -14.29 -7.37
C LEU A 54 19.42 -15.73 -6.90
N SER A 55 18.32 -16.36 -6.49
CA SER A 55 18.32 -17.78 -6.07
C SER A 55 18.75 -18.71 -7.22
N LEU A 56 18.31 -18.41 -8.45
CA LEU A 56 18.64 -19.18 -9.65
C LEU A 56 20.06 -18.90 -10.15
N MET A 57 20.59 -17.69 -9.92
CA MET A 57 21.88 -17.24 -10.46
C MET A 57 23.06 -17.48 -9.51
N LYS A 58 22.85 -17.30 -8.19
CA LYS A 58 23.92 -17.21 -7.19
C LYS A 58 23.67 -18.05 -5.94
N GLY A 59 22.50 -18.68 -5.82
CA GLY A 59 22.16 -19.53 -4.69
C GLY A 59 21.64 -18.77 -3.46
N ASN A 60 21.27 -19.54 -2.44
CA ASN A 60 20.48 -19.03 -1.31
C ASN A 60 21.24 -18.11 -0.35
N GLU A 61 22.57 -18.25 -0.24
CA GLU A 61 23.37 -17.40 0.66
C GLU A 61 23.31 -15.93 0.23
N VAL A 62 23.51 -15.66 -1.08
CA VAL A 62 23.44 -14.31 -1.65
C VAL A 62 22.03 -13.72 -1.53
N VAL A 63 20.99 -14.55 -1.69
CA VAL A 63 19.59 -14.16 -1.47
C VAL A 63 19.37 -13.73 -0.01
N GLY A 64 20.02 -14.39 0.95
CA GLY A 64 19.99 -14.02 2.36
C GLY A 64 20.56 -12.61 2.60
N TRP A 65 21.72 -12.31 2.02
CA TRP A 65 22.34 -10.98 2.12
C TRP A 65 21.47 -9.89 1.47
N TYR A 66 20.96 -10.16 0.26
CA TYR A 66 20.07 -9.24 -0.44
C TYR A 66 18.81 -8.93 0.39
N ASN A 67 18.12 -9.97 0.88
CA ASN A 67 16.89 -9.78 1.65
C ASN A 67 17.13 -9.08 2.99
N ALA A 68 18.29 -9.30 3.63
CA ALA A 68 18.65 -8.60 4.86
C ALA A 68 18.74 -7.08 4.61
N ALA A 69 19.45 -6.66 3.56
CA ALA A 69 19.55 -5.25 3.18
C ALA A 69 18.19 -4.69 2.70
N TYR A 70 17.48 -5.45 1.87
CA TYR A 70 16.19 -5.04 1.31
C TYR A 70 15.14 -4.77 2.39
N ARG A 71 15.18 -5.52 3.49
CA ARG A 71 14.25 -5.33 4.60
C ARG A 71 14.33 -3.95 5.25
N LEU A 72 15.51 -3.33 5.27
CA LEU A 72 15.67 -1.94 5.75
C LEU A 72 14.94 -0.95 4.82
N ILE A 73 15.02 -1.17 3.50
CA ILE A 73 14.33 -0.35 2.50
C ILE A 73 12.81 -0.48 2.66
N VAL A 74 12.29 -1.71 2.85
CA VAL A 74 10.86 -1.95 3.06
C VAL A 74 10.33 -1.19 4.28
N ILE A 75 11.11 -1.10 5.36
CA ILE A 75 10.74 -0.31 6.56
C ILE A 75 10.63 1.19 6.20
N LEU A 76 11.54 1.73 5.41
CA LEU A 76 11.50 3.13 4.98
C LEU A 76 10.28 3.45 4.10
N LEU A 77 9.81 2.48 3.31
CA LEU A 77 8.61 2.63 2.48
C LEU A 77 7.30 2.77 3.28
N PHE A 78 7.30 2.50 4.59
CA PHE A 78 6.15 2.69 5.45
C PHE A 78 5.58 4.12 5.41
N ILE A 79 6.46 5.12 5.40
CA ILE A 79 6.08 6.53 5.40
C ILE A 79 5.26 6.87 4.13
N PRO A 80 5.77 6.66 2.91
CA PRO A 80 4.99 6.94 1.70
C PRO A 80 3.72 6.08 1.61
N SER A 81 3.73 4.83 2.08
CA SER A 81 2.55 3.96 2.08
C SER A 81 1.39 4.52 2.90
N ILE A 82 1.62 4.99 4.13
CA ILE A 82 0.56 5.59 4.96
C ILE A 82 -0.02 6.81 4.27
N ILE A 83 0.84 7.68 3.75
CA ILE A 83 0.39 8.91 3.11
C ILE A 83 -0.49 8.57 1.91
N ASN A 84 -0.13 7.56 1.11
CA ASN A 84 -0.93 7.12 -0.02
C ASN A 84 -2.33 6.65 0.42
N ILE A 85 -2.42 5.84 1.49
CA ILE A 85 -3.68 5.36 2.07
C ILE A 85 -4.60 6.52 2.50
N VAL A 86 -4.03 7.57 3.10
CA VAL A 86 -4.80 8.72 3.60
C VAL A 86 -5.18 9.69 2.47
N VAL A 87 -4.27 9.91 1.52
CA VAL A 87 -4.44 10.90 0.45
C VAL A 87 -5.36 10.38 -0.66
N PHE A 88 -5.32 9.09 -0.97
CA PHE A 88 -6.13 8.48 -2.04
C PHE A 88 -7.64 8.76 -1.93
N PRO A 89 -8.32 8.50 -0.80
CA PRO A 89 -9.76 8.78 -0.67
C PRO A 89 -10.07 10.28 -0.76
N ALA A 90 -9.17 11.15 -0.28
CA ALA A 90 -9.35 12.59 -0.40
C ALA A 90 -9.26 13.07 -1.85
N MET A 91 -8.27 12.57 -2.61
CA MET A 91 -8.14 12.84 -4.04
C MET A 91 -9.34 12.31 -4.83
N SER A 92 -9.82 11.10 -4.52
CA SER A 92 -11.01 10.52 -5.16
C SER A 92 -12.25 11.40 -4.98
N ARG A 93 -12.46 11.98 -3.79
CA ARG A 93 -13.55 12.94 -3.55
C ARG A 93 -13.37 14.23 -4.35
N PHE A 94 -12.16 14.79 -4.37
CA PHE A 94 -11.88 16.03 -5.12
C PHE A 94 -12.00 15.87 -6.62
N HIS A 95 -11.78 14.67 -7.16
CA HIS A 95 -12.00 14.39 -8.57
C HIS A 95 -13.44 14.68 -9.02
N ILE A 96 -14.42 14.44 -8.15
CA ILE A 96 -15.83 14.73 -8.43
C ILE A 96 -16.17 16.19 -8.12
N SER A 97 -15.64 16.74 -7.02
CA SER A 97 -16.09 18.05 -6.51
C SER A 97 -15.36 19.26 -7.09
N SER A 98 -14.05 19.18 -7.33
CA SER A 98 -13.24 20.35 -7.74
C SER A 98 -11.89 19.92 -8.32
N GLN A 99 -11.71 20.16 -9.62
CA GLN A 99 -10.45 19.91 -10.32
C GLN A 99 -9.28 20.75 -9.75
N ASN A 100 -9.56 21.99 -9.33
CA ASN A 100 -8.54 22.86 -8.74
C ASN A 100 -8.04 22.30 -7.41
N SER A 101 -8.94 21.80 -6.57
CA SER A 101 -8.59 21.17 -5.29
C SER A 101 -7.78 19.89 -5.49
N LEU A 102 -8.16 19.08 -6.48
CA LEU A 102 -7.40 17.89 -6.87
C LEU A 102 -5.97 18.25 -7.30
N ASN A 103 -5.81 19.22 -8.22
CA ASN A 103 -4.50 19.65 -8.71
C ASN A 103 -3.61 20.18 -7.57
N LEU A 104 -4.16 21.02 -6.69
CA LEU A 104 -3.43 21.54 -5.53
C LEU A 104 -3.00 20.42 -4.57
N MET A 105 -3.88 19.44 -4.31
CA MET A 105 -3.55 18.31 -3.46
C MET A 105 -2.47 17.42 -4.10
N SER A 106 -2.56 17.14 -5.39
CA SER A 106 -1.55 16.40 -6.14
C SER A 106 -0.19 17.09 -6.11
N MET A 107 -0.12 18.40 -6.35
CA MET A 107 1.13 19.16 -6.25
C MET A 107 1.73 19.10 -4.85
N LYS A 108 0.93 19.27 -3.79
CA LYS A 108 1.40 19.19 -2.41
C LYS A 108 1.91 17.79 -2.07
N TYR A 109 1.18 16.75 -2.48
CA TYR A 109 1.57 15.36 -2.32
C TYR A 109 2.94 15.09 -2.97
N PHE A 110 3.12 15.46 -4.24
CA PHE A 110 4.39 15.26 -4.94
C PHE A 110 5.54 16.03 -4.29
N LYS A 111 5.33 17.31 -3.92
CA LYS A 111 6.34 18.10 -3.22
C LYS A 111 6.76 17.46 -1.91
N PHE A 112 5.80 16.97 -1.12
CA PHE A 112 6.08 16.31 0.15
C PHE A 112 6.85 14.99 -0.03
N MET A 113 6.43 14.18 -1.02
CA MET A 113 7.13 12.94 -1.36
C MET A 113 8.58 13.18 -1.79
N LEU A 114 8.84 14.21 -2.59
CA LEU A 114 10.20 14.57 -2.99
C LEU A 114 11.02 15.12 -1.81
N ALA A 115 10.40 15.97 -0.98
CA ALA A 115 11.05 16.57 0.18
C ALA A 115 11.49 15.52 1.22
N ILE A 116 10.80 14.38 1.31
CA ILE A 116 11.18 13.25 2.19
C ILE A 116 12.06 12.24 1.45
N GLY A 117 11.69 11.88 0.23
CA GLY A 117 12.37 10.85 -0.55
C GLY A 117 13.82 11.19 -0.88
N ILE A 118 14.10 12.45 -1.23
CA ILE A 118 15.47 12.89 -1.57
C ILE A 118 16.40 12.78 -0.34
N PRO A 119 16.08 13.38 0.83
CA PRO A 119 16.92 13.22 2.02
C PRO A 119 17.10 11.78 2.48
N ILE A 120 16.05 10.95 2.41
CA ILE A 120 16.17 9.53 2.74
C ILE A 120 17.16 8.85 1.79
N GLY A 121 16.99 9.00 0.47
CA GLY A 121 17.86 8.36 -0.51
C GLY A 121 19.31 8.83 -0.44
N VAL A 122 19.53 10.14 -0.25
CA VAL A 122 20.87 10.71 -0.07
C VAL A 122 21.47 10.22 1.25
N GLY A 123 20.70 10.28 2.34
CA GLY A 123 21.15 9.86 3.67
C GLY A 123 21.52 8.38 3.72
N THR A 124 20.70 7.49 3.15
CA THR A 124 21.01 6.06 3.08
C THR A 124 22.24 5.78 2.25
N THR A 125 22.46 6.52 1.17
CA THR A 125 23.65 6.35 0.31
C THR A 125 24.91 6.83 0.99
N LEU A 126 24.86 7.94 1.74
CA LEU A 126 26.00 8.48 2.47
C LEU A 126 26.37 7.65 3.71
N LEU A 127 25.38 7.04 4.36
CA LEU A 127 25.56 6.20 5.56
C LEU A 127 25.89 4.74 5.23
N ALA A 128 25.78 4.34 3.97
CA ALA A 128 26.20 3.00 3.56
C ALA A 128 27.73 2.90 3.68
N ASP A 129 28.20 2.12 4.66
CA ASP A 129 29.61 1.72 4.71
C ASP A 129 29.97 0.94 3.44
N LYS A 130 31.17 1.20 2.91
CA LYS A 130 31.68 0.58 1.68
C LYS A 130 31.80 -0.93 1.79
#